data_AF-A0A7S3TKR8-F1
#
_entry.id   AF-A0A7S3TKR8-F1
#
_cell.length_a   1.000
_cell.length_b   1.000
_cell.length_c   1.000
_cell.angle_alpha   90.00
_cell.angle_beta   90.00
_cell.angle_gamma   90.00
#
_symmetry.space_group_name_H-M   'P 1'
#
loop_
_entity.id
_entity.type
_entity.pdbx_description
1 polymer ?
#
loop_
_entity_poly.entity_id
_entity_poly.type
_entity_poly.pdbx_seq_one_letter_code
_entity_poly.pdbx_strand_id
1 'polypeptide(L)'
;VITQILEGFRKKNKALEAEAKARTAAASVPAGRSASSAHRPPSTDGDRPRAATSGDVKSASTASAKRQSSHAPSASSNGAAHSRRVAVMVVPAAITAPVNLWNVAQLLRDKQWVSPVELKQGGAPKPSIIKIEHTFEDGSTCMFDVIENPLKLKPPDWSNVACVVVQGNTWQFKGWPYKSEADLFTKVLGVHMRTSDEQPNQLVKNWNVQKYVFSKEKVRQHDVAVTVTSFWQAVHKFLLVHKPHLVSRPELDQSSLGFLASLATCAPSMVRTHAGMRTWVAVAVQFSFDPLLALSPRVHCAL
;
A
#
# COMPACT_ATOMS: atom_id res chain seq x y z
N VAL A 1 13.07 9.61 39.29
CA VAL A 1 13.83 9.90 38.04
C VAL A 1 12.94 9.83 36.79
N ILE A 2 12.25 8.72 36.50
CA ILE A 2 11.37 8.59 35.31
C ILE A 2 10.20 9.61 35.31
N THR A 3 9.59 9.87 36.46
CA THR A 3 8.51 10.87 36.61
C THR A 3 8.98 12.29 36.31
N GLN A 4 10.19 12.66 36.77
CA GLN A 4 10.79 13.96 36.47
C GLN A 4 11.12 14.14 34.99
N ILE A 5 11.54 13.05 34.31
CA ILE A 5 11.80 13.06 32.87
C ILE A 5 10.49 13.27 32.10
N LEU A 6 9.42 12.57 32.46
CA LEU A 6 8.10 12.70 31.83
C LEU A 6 7.47 14.09 32.06
N GLU A 7 7.64 14.67 33.25
CA GLU A 7 7.24 16.06 33.52
C GLU A 7 8.03 17.07 32.69
N GLY A 8 9.33 16.85 32.51
CA GLY A 8 10.17 17.64 31.63
C GLY A 8 9.66 17.65 30.18
N PHE A 9 9.29 16.48 29.65
CA PHE A 9 8.71 16.37 28.31
C PHE A 9 7.35 17.06 28.19
N ARG A 10 6.46 16.90 29.18
CA ARG A 10 5.16 17.60 29.20
C ARG A 10 5.30 19.11 29.23
N LYS A 11 6.24 19.62 30.03
CA LYS A 11 6.52 21.07 30.14
C LYS A 11 7.08 21.62 28.82
N LYS A 12 7.95 20.87 28.15
CA LYS A 12 8.50 21.24 26.84
C LYS A 12 7.47 21.23 25.73
N ASN A 13 6.56 20.25 25.72
CA ASN A 13 5.45 20.21 24.75
C ASN A 13 4.44 21.36 24.96
N LYS A 14 4.09 21.69 26.21
CA LYS A 14 3.24 22.86 26.51
C LYS A 14 3.88 24.18 26.06
N ALA A 15 5.19 24.32 26.21
CA ALA A 15 5.91 25.52 25.76
C ALA A 15 5.91 25.66 24.23
N LEU A 16 6.12 24.55 23.50
CA LEU A 16 6.04 24.52 22.04
C LEU A 16 4.63 24.86 21.52
N GLU A 17 3.58 24.35 22.19
CA GLU A 17 2.19 24.69 21.86
C GLU A 17 1.87 26.16 22.13
N ALA A 18 2.39 26.73 23.22
CA ALA A 18 2.23 28.15 23.53
C ALA A 18 2.94 29.05 22.50
N GLU A 19 4.15 28.69 22.07
CA GLU A 19 4.90 29.42 21.04
C GLU A 19 4.21 29.34 19.67
N ALA A 20 3.69 28.17 19.29
CA ALA A 20 2.91 27.99 18.06
C ALA A 20 1.61 28.83 18.08
N LYS A 21 0.94 28.90 19.23
CA LYS A 21 -0.28 29.71 19.41
C LYS A 21 0.02 31.21 19.36
N ALA A 22 1.14 31.66 19.94
CA ALA A 22 1.59 33.04 19.86
C ALA A 22 1.97 33.47 18.43
N ARG A 23 2.66 32.59 17.68
CA ARG A 23 2.97 32.82 16.26
C ARG A 23 1.71 32.90 15.39
N THR A 24 0.68 32.11 15.70
CA THR A 24 -0.60 32.15 14.98
C THR A 24 -1.41 33.41 15.31
N ALA A 25 -1.35 33.89 16.55
CA ALA A 25 -2.01 35.15 16.96
C ALA A 25 -1.33 36.40 16.39
N ALA A 26 0.00 36.38 16.20
CA ALA A 26 0.72 37.48 15.56
C ALA A 26 0.47 37.59 14.04
N ALA A 27 -0.04 36.53 13.40
CA ALA A 27 -0.32 36.50 11.97
C ALA A 27 -1.73 37.02 11.59
N SER A 28 -2.56 37.41 12.56
CA SER A 28 -3.88 38.02 12.32
C SER A 28 -3.88 39.50 12.67
N VAL A 29 -3.39 40.34 11.77
CA VAL A 29 -3.68 41.80 11.77
C VAL A 29 -4.74 42.07 10.71
N PRO A 30 -5.89 42.70 11.05
CA PRO A 30 -6.93 43.01 10.09
C PRO A 30 -6.58 44.24 9.24
N ALA A 31 -6.95 44.19 7.96
CA ALA A 31 -6.86 45.28 7.01
C ALA A 31 -7.86 46.41 7.34
N GLY A 32 -7.43 47.67 7.22
CA GLY A 32 -8.34 48.82 7.31
C GLY A 32 -7.71 50.20 7.04
N ARG A 33 -8.04 50.74 5.86
CA ARG A 33 -8.27 52.16 5.47
C ARG A 33 -7.14 53.09 4.97
N SER A 34 -7.27 53.39 3.66
CA SER A 34 -7.23 54.68 2.92
C SER A 34 -6.12 55.72 3.11
N ALA A 35 -5.48 56.12 1.98
CA ALA A 35 -5.46 57.51 1.48
C ALA A 35 -4.88 57.61 0.05
N SER A 36 -5.52 58.45 -0.77
CA SER A 36 -5.12 58.89 -2.12
C SER A 36 -3.96 59.90 -2.09
N SER A 37 -3.13 59.96 -3.14
CA SER A 37 -2.80 61.21 -3.88
C SER A 37 -1.71 60.98 -4.94
N ALA A 38 -1.83 61.68 -6.06
CA ALA A 38 -1.01 61.64 -7.26
C ALA A 38 0.27 62.49 -7.15
N HIS A 39 1.36 62.10 -7.82
CA HIS A 39 2.19 62.99 -8.64
C HIS A 39 3.33 62.26 -9.42
N ARG A 40 3.48 62.64 -10.68
CA ARG A 40 4.60 62.49 -11.65
C ARG A 40 5.20 63.92 -11.83
N PRO A 41 6.30 64.24 -12.55
CA PRO A 41 7.42 63.50 -13.22
C PRO A 41 8.80 64.12 -12.78
N PRO A 42 9.93 64.17 -13.55
CA PRO A 42 10.29 63.62 -14.86
C PRO A 42 11.68 62.94 -14.98
N SER A 43 11.90 62.43 -16.20
CA SER A 43 13.08 61.81 -16.83
C SER A 43 14.23 62.77 -17.15
N THR A 44 15.46 62.23 -17.24
CA THR A 44 16.56 62.78 -18.05
C THR A 44 17.43 61.68 -18.67
N ASP A 45 17.82 61.96 -19.91
CA ASP A 45 18.56 61.21 -20.93
C ASP A 45 20.08 61.01 -20.71
N GLY A 46 20.65 60.15 -21.56
CA GLY A 46 22.06 60.15 -22.03
C GLY A 46 22.94 59.08 -21.37
N ASP A 47 23.84 58.34 -22.03
CA ASP A 47 24.28 58.30 -23.42
C ASP A 47 25.11 57.00 -23.67
N ARG A 48 25.34 56.71 -24.96
CA ARG A 48 26.05 55.62 -25.69
C ARG A 48 27.48 55.18 -25.21
N PRO A 49 28.22 54.22 -25.87
CA PRO A 49 27.96 53.53 -27.14
C PRO A 49 28.19 52.00 -27.25
N ARG A 50 27.72 51.54 -28.42
CA ARG A 50 27.78 50.27 -29.15
C ARG A 50 29.15 50.03 -29.80
N ALA A 51 29.61 48.78 -29.88
CA ALA A 51 30.45 48.30 -30.99
C ALA A 51 30.15 46.82 -31.28
N ALA A 52 29.75 46.58 -32.53
CA ALA A 52 29.59 45.28 -33.16
C ALA A 52 30.80 45.04 -34.06
N THR A 53 31.24 43.81 -34.23
CA THR A 53 31.83 43.34 -35.50
C THR A 53 31.71 41.83 -35.63
N SER A 54 31.17 41.46 -36.78
CA SER A 54 30.96 40.14 -37.38
C SER A 54 32.27 39.50 -37.85
N GLY A 55 32.25 38.19 -38.12
CA GLY A 55 33.32 37.51 -38.87
C GLY A 55 33.15 36.00 -38.99
N ASP A 56 32.44 35.56 -40.03
CA ASP A 56 32.46 34.20 -40.59
C ASP A 56 33.71 33.99 -41.47
N VAL A 57 34.38 32.81 -41.39
CA VAL A 57 34.77 31.98 -42.56
C VAL A 57 35.38 30.59 -42.20
N LYS A 58 34.70 29.54 -42.70
CA LYS A 58 35.12 28.27 -43.33
C LYS A 58 36.55 27.67 -43.23
N SER A 59 36.58 26.39 -42.84
CA SER A 59 36.93 25.16 -43.63
C SER A 59 38.13 24.28 -43.24
N ALA A 60 37.80 22.99 -43.09
CA ALA A 60 38.53 21.74 -43.44
C ALA A 60 39.81 21.38 -42.64
N SER A 61 40.20 20.14 -42.35
CA SER A 61 39.64 18.77 -42.37
C SER A 61 40.82 17.86 -42.01
N THR A 62 40.72 16.94 -41.04
CA THR A 62 41.52 15.69 -41.09
C THR A 62 40.82 14.60 -40.30
N ALA A 63 40.63 13.46 -40.97
CA ALA A 63 39.97 12.27 -40.48
C ALA A 63 40.88 11.43 -39.58
N SER A 64 40.29 10.72 -38.62
CA SER A 64 40.74 9.36 -38.27
C SER A 64 39.61 8.56 -37.64
N ALA A 65 39.42 7.35 -38.15
CA ALA A 65 38.29 6.48 -37.94
C ALA A 65 38.46 5.55 -36.74
N LYS A 66 37.39 5.28 -35.97
CA LYS A 66 37.10 3.93 -35.44
C LYS A 66 35.68 3.76 -34.86
N ARG A 67 34.89 2.99 -35.61
CA ARG A 67 34.00 1.87 -35.21
C ARG A 67 32.75 2.11 -34.32
N GLN A 68 31.64 1.69 -34.94
CA GLN A 68 30.28 1.43 -34.48
C GLN A 68 30.13 0.70 -33.13
N SER A 69 29.15 1.14 -32.35
CA SER A 69 28.17 0.26 -31.71
C SER A 69 26.81 0.96 -31.68
N SER A 70 25.87 0.43 -32.46
CA SER A 70 24.49 0.86 -32.63
C SER A 70 23.64 0.47 -31.43
N HIS A 71 23.17 1.43 -30.63
CA HIS A 71 21.95 1.27 -29.81
C HIS A 71 20.97 2.36 -30.21
N ALA A 72 19.97 1.97 -31.00
CA ALA A 72 18.91 2.84 -31.50
C ALA A 72 18.07 3.40 -30.33
N PRO A 73 17.64 4.66 -30.38
CA PRO A 73 16.64 5.17 -29.46
C PRO A 73 15.27 4.71 -29.97
N SER A 74 14.73 3.63 -29.40
CA SER A 74 13.35 3.25 -29.66
C SER A 74 12.42 4.18 -28.89
N ALA A 75 11.80 5.10 -29.62
CA ALA A 75 10.60 5.77 -29.18
C ALA A 75 9.37 5.07 -29.78
N SER A 76 8.36 4.92 -28.92
CA SER A 76 6.93 4.74 -29.22
C SER A 76 6.39 3.30 -29.34
N SER A 77 5.57 2.92 -28.36
CA SER A 77 4.13 2.79 -28.67
C SER A 77 3.28 2.99 -27.41
N ASN A 78 2.24 3.81 -27.55
CA ASN A 78 1.12 3.90 -26.63
C ASN A 78 0.45 2.52 -26.52
N GLY A 79 0.86 1.73 -25.55
CA GLY A 79 0.06 0.65 -24.98
C GLY A 79 -0.54 1.18 -23.69
N ALA A 80 -1.85 1.01 -23.49
CA ALA A 80 -2.48 1.25 -22.20
C ALA A 80 -1.59 0.65 -21.11
N ALA A 81 -0.98 1.51 -20.30
CA ALA A 81 -0.01 1.12 -19.32
C ALA A 81 -0.65 0.03 -18.48
N HIS A 82 -0.11 -1.18 -18.54
CA HIS A 82 -0.30 -2.13 -17.46
C HIS A 82 0.25 -1.41 -16.22
N SER A 83 -0.60 -0.66 -15.52
CA SER A 83 -0.27 -0.13 -14.20
C SER A 83 0.20 -1.36 -13.45
N ARG A 84 1.47 -1.37 -13.01
CA ARG A 84 2.03 -2.54 -12.33
C ARG A 84 1.02 -2.94 -11.26
N ARG A 85 0.61 -4.21 -11.26
CA ARG A 85 -0.34 -4.80 -10.29
C ARG A 85 0.34 -4.90 -8.92
N VAL A 86 0.66 -3.74 -8.36
CA VAL A 86 1.43 -3.57 -7.13
C VAL A 86 0.54 -2.80 -6.18
N ALA A 87 0.14 -3.48 -5.11
CA ALA A 87 -0.57 -2.89 -4.00
C ALA A 87 0.35 -1.94 -3.22
N VAL A 88 -0.21 -0.89 -2.64
CA VAL A 88 0.53 0.04 -1.79
C VAL A 88 0.10 -0.16 -0.34
N MET A 89 1.07 -0.27 0.55
CA MET A 89 0.87 -0.29 2.00
C MET A 89 1.48 0.96 2.61
N VAL A 90 0.66 1.78 3.27
CA VAL A 90 1.14 2.99 3.92
C VAL A 90 1.43 2.70 5.37
N VAL A 91 2.64 3.00 5.83
CA VAL A 91 3.03 2.88 7.24
C VAL A 91 3.41 4.25 7.81
N PRO A 92 3.29 4.47 9.13
CA PRO A 92 3.71 5.72 9.74
C PRO A 92 5.21 6.01 9.58
N ALA A 93 5.57 7.28 9.43
CA ALA A 93 6.98 7.71 9.40
C ALA A 93 7.64 7.81 10.79
N ALA A 94 6.84 7.81 11.86
CA ALA A 94 7.31 8.03 13.22
C ALA A 94 8.15 6.85 13.73
N ILE A 95 9.31 7.16 14.31
CA ILE A 95 10.19 6.14 14.92
C ILE A 95 9.55 5.47 16.15
N THR A 96 8.63 6.17 16.80
CA THR A 96 7.88 5.68 17.95
C THR A 96 6.68 4.82 17.55
N ALA A 97 6.31 4.76 16.26
CA ALA A 97 5.26 3.87 15.82
C ALA A 97 5.74 2.42 15.94
N PRO A 98 4.87 1.48 16.36
CA PRO A 98 5.27 0.09 16.53
C PRO A 98 5.63 -0.59 15.21
N VAL A 99 5.06 -0.14 14.09
CA VAL A 99 5.37 -0.64 12.74
C VAL A 99 5.62 0.53 11.80
N ASN A 100 6.75 0.51 11.10
CA ASN A 100 7.17 1.50 10.11
C ASN A 100 8.20 0.88 9.13
N LEU A 101 8.82 1.66 8.25
CA LEU A 101 9.79 1.13 7.29
C LEU A 101 11.05 0.52 7.91
N TRP A 102 11.33 0.71 9.20
CA TRP A 102 12.48 0.08 9.83
C TRP A 102 12.27 -1.42 10.00
N ASN A 103 11.08 -1.82 10.45
CA ASN A 103 10.81 -3.20 10.87
C ASN A 103 9.75 -3.94 10.04
N VAL A 104 8.99 -3.26 9.18
CA VAL A 104 7.86 -3.87 8.45
C VAL A 104 8.26 -5.08 7.61
N ALA A 105 9.46 -5.05 7.00
CA ALA A 105 9.97 -6.19 6.23
C ALA A 105 10.15 -7.43 7.13
N GLN A 106 10.84 -7.28 8.24
CA GLN A 106 11.09 -8.36 9.20
C GLN A 106 9.79 -8.85 9.85
N LEU A 107 8.89 -7.92 10.21
CA LEU A 107 7.61 -8.27 10.80
C LEU A 107 6.75 -9.11 9.85
N LEU A 108 6.62 -8.69 8.60
CA LEU A 108 5.68 -9.31 7.68
C LEU A 108 6.23 -10.58 7.00
N ARG A 109 7.55 -10.66 6.79
CA ARG A 109 8.22 -11.83 6.19
C ARG A 109 8.57 -12.87 7.24
N ASP A 110 9.31 -12.44 8.27
CA ASP A 110 9.90 -13.34 9.26
C ASP A 110 8.97 -13.56 10.46
N LYS A 111 7.82 -12.87 10.50
CA LYS A 111 6.84 -12.94 11.62
C LYS A 111 7.48 -12.57 12.96
N GLN A 112 8.50 -11.72 12.93
CA GLN A 112 9.24 -11.27 14.11
C GLN A 112 9.15 -9.76 14.26
N TRP A 113 8.73 -9.32 15.45
CA TRP A 113 8.73 -7.90 15.78
C TRP A 113 10.04 -7.52 16.47
N VAL A 114 10.70 -6.49 15.93
CA VAL A 114 11.81 -5.79 16.56
C VAL A 114 11.45 -4.30 16.61
N SER A 115 11.83 -3.64 17.70
CA SER A 115 11.55 -2.23 17.89
C SER A 115 12.23 -1.38 16.81
N PRO A 116 11.52 -0.44 16.15
CA PRO A 116 12.15 0.47 15.20
C PRO A 116 13.29 1.30 15.80
N VAL A 117 13.21 1.61 17.11
CA VAL A 117 14.25 2.34 17.83
C VAL A 117 15.55 1.54 17.87
N GLU A 118 15.47 0.23 18.15
CA GLU A 118 16.63 -0.67 18.19
C GLU A 118 17.27 -0.81 16.81
N LEU A 119 16.45 -1.01 15.76
CA LEU A 119 16.95 -1.13 14.39
C LEU A 119 17.62 0.15 13.89
N LYS A 120 17.09 1.32 14.25
CA LYS A 120 17.71 2.61 13.94
C LYS A 120 19.04 2.79 14.66
N GLN A 121 19.13 2.37 15.93
CA GLN A 121 20.38 2.43 16.69
C GLN A 121 21.45 1.48 16.15
N GLY A 122 21.05 0.38 15.51
CA GLY A 122 21.95 -0.52 14.79
C GLY A 122 22.62 0.07 13.55
N GLY A 123 22.28 1.30 13.15
CA GLY A 123 23.00 2.07 12.13
C GLY A 123 22.67 1.73 10.67
N ALA A 124 21.70 0.84 10.42
CA ALA A 124 21.27 0.53 9.05
C ALA A 124 20.63 1.76 8.37
N PRO A 125 20.88 1.99 7.08
CA PRO A 125 20.21 3.06 6.34
C PRO A 125 18.71 2.74 6.18
N LYS A 126 17.85 3.75 6.40
CA LYS A 126 16.41 3.61 6.24
C LYS A 126 16.04 3.51 4.76
N PRO A 127 15.35 2.44 4.31
CA PRO A 127 14.87 2.36 2.94
C PRO A 127 13.75 3.39 2.69
N SER A 128 13.66 3.89 1.46
CA SER A 128 12.57 4.81 1.05
C SER A 128 11.27 4.06 0.69
N ILE A 129 11.40 2.86 0.15
CA ILE A 129 10.31 1.95 -0.23
C ILE A 129 10.77 0.52 0.08
N ILE A 130 9.90 -0.30 0.63
CA ILE A 130 10.14 -1.74 0.83
C ILE A 130 9.20 -2.52 -0.08
N LYS A 131 9.72 -3.45 -0.88
CA LYS A 131 8.92 -4.34 -1.73
C LYS A 131 8.68 -5.66 -1.02
N ILE A 132 7.44 -6.11 -0.92
CA ILE A 132 7.08 -7.40 -0.31
C ILE A 132 6.26 -8.18 -1.32
N GLU A 133 6.72 -9.36 -1.69
CA GLU A 133 5.91 -10.36 -2.38
C GLU A 133 5.28 -11.27 -1.33
N HIS A 134 3.99 -11.52 -1.46
CA HIS A 134 3.29 -12.43 -0.56
C HIS A 134 2.38 -13.39 -1.35
N THR A 135 2.48 -14.67 -1.02
CA THR A 135 1.61 -15.73 -1.50
C THR A 135 0.59 -16.05 -0.42
N PHE A 136 -0.69 -15.94 -0.76
CA PHE A 136 -1.81 -16.25 0.12
C PHE A 136 -2.10 -17.75 0.17
N GLU A 137 -2.95 -18.16 1.11
CA GLU A 137 -3.29 -19.57 1.36
C GLU A 137 -3.96 -20.27 0.16
N ASP A 138 -4.62 -19.52 -0.72
CA ASP A 138 -5.24 -20.04 -1.95
C ASP A 138 -4.25 -20.14 -3.13
N GLY A 139 -2.97 -19.88 -2.89
CA GLY A 139 -1.90 -19.88 -3.89
C GLY A 139 -1.84 -18.59 -4.72
N SER A 140 -2.74 -17.62 -4.53
CA SER A 140 -2.67 -16.33 -5.20
C SER A 140 -1.52 -15.48 -4.63
N THR A 141 -0.95 -14.62 -5.47
CA THR A 141 0.21 -13.78 -5.12
C THR A 141 -0.11 -12.30 -5.27
N CYS A 142 0.51 -11.46 -4.44
CA CYS A 142 0.40 -10.01 -4.55
C CYS A 142 1.73 -9.34 -4.20
N MET A 143 2.09 -8.32 -4.99
CA MET A 143 3.25 -7.48 -4.77
C MET A 143 2.84 -6.22 -4.01
N PHE A 144 3.56 -5.87 -2.96
CA PHE A 144 3.33 -4.69 -2.13
C PHE A 144 4.52 -3.74 -2.16
N ASP A 145 4.26 -2.48 -2.48
CA ASP A 145 5.18 -1.37 -2.20
C ASP A 145 4.77 -0.72 -0.87
N VAL A 146 5.64 -0.82 0.14
CA VAL A 146 5.44 -0.21 1.45
C VAL A 146 6.10 1.18 1.46
N ILE A 147 5.32 2.21 1.81
CA ILE A 147 5.74 3.61 1.80
C ILE A 147 5.35 4.34 3.09
N GLU A 148 6.02 5.46 3.36
CA GLU A 148 5.69 6.33 4.52
C GLU A 148 4.93 7.59 4.17
N ASN A 149 5.24 8.18 3.01
CA ASN A 149 4.65 9.44 2.61
C ASN A 149 3.68 9.20 1.43
N PRO A 150 2.38 9.01 1.71
CA PRO A 150 1.40 8.75 0.68
C PRO A 150 1.10 9.99 -0.18
N LEU A 151 1.51 11.19 0.24
CA LEU A 151 1.37 12.41 -0.58
C LEU A 151 2.27 12.41 -1.82
N LYS A 152 3.23 11.48 -1.91
CA LYS A 152 4.02 11.24 -3.14
C LYS A 152 3.25 10.44 -4.20
N LEU A 153 2.11 9.85 -3.85
CA LEU A 153 1.29 9.06 -4.78
C LEU A 153 0.54 10.00 -5.74
N LYS A 154 0.53 9.64 -7.02
CA LYS A 154 -0.30 10.35 -8.00
C LYS A 154 -1.77 9.99 -7.77
N PRO A 155 -2.72 10.84 -8.19
CA PRO A 155 -4.16 10.54 -8.10
C PRO A 155 -4.57 9.13 -8.55
N PRO A 156 -4.10 8.58 -9.70
CA PRO A 156 -4.44 7.21 -10.09
C PRO A 156 -3.84 6.15 -9.16
N ASP A 157 -2.68 6.38 -8.54
CA ASP A 157 -2.00 5.38 -7.71
C ASP A 157 -2.76 5.10 -6.39
N TRP A 158 -3.64 6.03 -5.97
CA TRP A 158 -4.50 5.82 -4.80
C TRP A 158 -5.47 4.66 -4.96
N SER A 159 -5.81 4.24 -6.20
CA SER A 159 -6.60 3.02 -6.42
C SER A 159 -5.86 1.77 -5.96
N ASN A 160 -4.53 1.80 -5.90
CA ASN A 160 -3.68 0.67 -5.54
C ASN A 160 -3.37 0.60 -4.04
N VAL A 161 -3.75 1.62 -3.25
CA VAL A 161 -3.55 1.63 -1.79
C VAL A 161 -4.44 0.58 -1.15
N ALA A 162 -3.85 -0.54 -0.75
CA ALA A 162 -4.56 -1.69 -0.20
C ALA A 162 -4.80 -1.54 1.30
N CYS A 163 -3.80 -1.04 2.04
CA CYS A 163 -3.83 -1.00 3.50
C CYS A 163 -3.08 0.20 4.08
N VAL A 164 -3.56 0.70 5.22
CA VAL A 164 -2.96 1.81 5.98
C VAL A 164 -2.75 1.45 7.45
N VAL A 165 -1.48 1.57 7.84
CA VAL A 165 -0.85 1.84 9.14
C VAL A 165 -1.43 2.96 10.02
N VAL A 166 -2.55 2.82 10.75
CA VAL A 166 -3.12 3.97 11.51
C VAL A 166 -2.44 4.20 12.87
N GLN A 167 -2.10 5.45 13.16
CA GLN A 167 -1.49 5.90 14.42
C GLN A 167 -2.51 6.32 15.49
N GLY A 168 -3.77 6.52 15.12
CA GLY A 168 -4.82 6.96 16.05
C GLY A 168 -4.89 8.48 16.25
N ASN A 169 -4.49 9.25 15.24
CA ASN A 169 -4.75 10.69 15.18
C ASN A 169 -5.33 11.04 13.80
N THR A 170 -6.21 12.05 13.75
CA THR A 170 -6.88 12.45 12.50
C THR A 170 -5.94 13.20 11.55
N TRP A 171 -4.94 13.90 12.10
CA TRP A 171 -3.97 14.65 11.30
C TRP A 171 -3.14 13.77 10.36
N GLN A 172 -3.00 12.47 10.64
CA GLN A 172 -2.37 11.48 9.76
C GLN A 172 -2.94 11.53 8.33
N PHE A 173 -4.25 11.75 8.19
CA PHE A 173 -4.97 11.70 6.93
C PHE A 173 -5.06 13.06 6.22
N LYS A 174 -4.39 14.09 6.76
CA LYS A 174 -4.42 15.44 6.20
C LYS A 174 -3.83 15.46 4.79
N GLY A 175 -4.59 16.00 3.83
CA GLY A 175 -4.17 16.12 2.44
C GLY A 175 -4.38 14.87 1.59
N TRP A 176 -5.03 13.84 2.13
CA TRP A 176 -5.37 12.62 1.38
C TRP A 176 -6.63 12.85 0.55
N PRO A 177 -6.83 12.13 -0.57
CA PRO A 177 -7.95 12.34 -1.48
C PRO A 177 -9.25 11.71 -0.99
N TYR A 178 -9.54 11.78 0.31
CA TYR A 178 -10.74 11.24 0.95
C TYR A 178 -11.41 12.31 1.80
N LYS A 179 -12.75 12.29 1.84
CA LYS A 179 -13.53 13.33 2.54
C LYS A 179 -13.51 13.17 4.06
N SER A 180 -13.42 11.92 4.53
CA SER A 180 -13.43 11.55 5.94
C SER A 180 -12.72 10.23 6.15
N GLU A 181 -12.41 9.89 7.40
CA GLU A 181 -11.84 8.60 7.78
C GLU A 181 -12.80 7.45 7.44
N ALA A 182 -14.11 7.67 7.55
CA ALA A 182 -15.12 6.70 7.16
C ALA A 182 -15.04 6.38 5.65
N ASP A 183 -14.96 7.42 4.79
CA ASP A 183 -14.80 7.26 3.33
C ASP A 183 -13.47 6.58 2.97
N LEU A 184 -12.39 6.90 3.69
CA LEU A 184 -11.10 6.22 3.56
C LEU A 184 -11.22 4.72 3.85
N PHE A 185 -11.79 4.34 5.00
CA PHE A 185 -11.84 2.94 5.44
C PHE A 185 -12.89 2.09 4.71
N THR A 186 -13.73 2.68 3.86
CA THR A 186 -14.52 1.94 2.87
C THR A 186 -13.67 1.51 1.66
N LYS A 187 -12.65 2.28 1.30
CA LYS A 187 -11.85 2.08 0.07
C LYS A 187 -10.47 1.48 0.32
N VAL A 188 -9.99 1.53 1.57
CA VAL A 188 -8.67 1.09 2.01
C VAL A 188 -8.80 0.34 3.33
N LEU A 189 -8.08 -0.78 3.48
CA LEU A 189 -8.06 -1.51 4.74
C LEU A 189 -7.32 -0.68 5.80
N GLY A 190 -8.04 -0.23 6.82
CA GLY A 190 -7.43 0.41 7.99
C GLY A 190 -6.94 -0.64 8.99
N VAL A 191 -5.69 -0.50 9.44
CA VAL A 191 -5.06 -1.40 10.40
C VAL A 191 -4.39 -0.61 11.51
N HIS A 192 -4.72 -0.93 12.76
CA HIS A 192 -4.07 -0.38 13.94
C HIS A 192 -3.27 -1.48 14.62
N MET A 193 -1.96 -1.35 14.62
CA MET A 193 -1.04 -2.23 15.34
C MET A 193 -0.53 -1.50 16.57
N ARG A 194 -0.60 -2.15 17.74
CA ARG A 194 -0.06 -1.62 19.00
C ARG A 194 0.68 -2.71 19.77
N THR A 195 1.56 -2.30 20.67
CA THR A 195 2.15 -3.22 21.63
C THR A 195 1.24 -3.41 22.84
N SER A 196 1.40 -4.51 23.57
CA SER A 196 0.55 -4.87 24.72
C SER A 196 0.58 -3.84 25.86
N ASP A 197 1.69 -3.12 26.01
CA ASP A 197 1.89 -2.06 27.01
C ASP A 197 1.23 -0.72 26.65
N GLU A 198 0.84 -0.51 25.39
CA GLU A 198 0.20 0.71 24.94
C GLU A 198 -1.30 0.69 25.20
N GLN A 199 -1.83 1.78 25.75
CA GLN A 199 -3.26 1.88 26.03
C GLN A 199 -4.07 2.06 24.73
N PRO A 200 -5.22 1.38 24.56
CA PRO A 200 -6.03 1.51 23.36
C PRO A 200 -6.49 2.95 23.11
N ASN A 201 -6.25 3.46 21.91
CA ASN A 201 -6.67 4.80 21.51
C ASN A 201 -8.19 4.87 21.29
N GLN A 202 -8.85 5.86 21.90
CA GLN A 202 -10.31 6.03 21.82
C GLN A 202 -10.80 6.41 20.43
N LEU A 203 -10.04 7.20 19.65
CA LEU A 203 -10.43 7.58 18.28
C LEU A 203 -10.46 6.36 17.36
N VAL A 204 -9.49 5.46 17.52
CA VAL A 204 -9.37 4.22 16.73
C VAL A 204 -10.54 3.27 17.02
N LYS A 205 -11.16 3.33 18.20
CA LYS A 205 -12.35 2.51 18.50
C LYS A 205 -13.52 2.86 17.60
N ASN A 206 -13.64 4.14 17.21
CA ASN A 206 -14.74 4.64 16.38
C ASN A 206 -14.49 4.44 14.88
N TRP A 207 -13.29 4.02 14.49
CA TRP A 207 -12.95 3.77 13.09
C TRP A 207 -13.14 2.29 12.71
N ASN A 208 -13.53 2.05 11.46
CA ASN A 208 -13.60 0.72 10.88
C ASN A 208 -12.20 0.20 10.53
N VAL A 209 -11.45 -0.21 11.57
CA VAL A 209 -10.06 -0.65 11.45
C VAL A 209 -9.84 -1.96 12.20
N GLN A 210 -9.03 -2.84 11.61
CA GLN A 210 -8.57 -4.07 12.25
C GLN A 210 -7.55 -3.73 13.32
N LYS A 211 -7.67 -4.33 14.50
CA LYS A 211 -6.85 -4.01 15.67
C LYS A 211 -5.99 -5.22 16.01
N TYR A 212 -4.67 -5.03 15.98
CA TYR A 212 -3.69 -6.07 16.27
C TYR A 212 -2.84 -5.65 17.46
N VAL A 213 -2.63 -6.60 18.37
CA VAL A 213 -1.87 -6.38 19.60
C VAL A 213 -0.82 -7.48 19.69
N PHE A 214 0.43 -7.10 19.93
CA PHE A 214 1.50 -8.06 20.16
C PHE A 214 2.35 -7.65 21.36
N SER A 215 2.98 -8.65 21.98
CA SER A 215 3.92 -8.40 23.08
C SER A 215 5.30 -8.02 22.55
N LYS A 216 6.02 -7.19 23.30
CA LYS A 216 7.44 -6.88 23.05
C LYS A 216 8.38 -8.02 23.48
N GLU A 217 7.87 -8.93 24.32
CA GLU A 217 8.66 -10.01 24.92
C GLU A 217 9.02 -11.08 23.88
N LYS A 218 10.31 -11.42 23.78
CA LYS A 218 10.78 -12.45 22.84
C LYS A 218 10.14 -13.83 23.07
N VAL A 219 9.81 -14.17 24.32
CA VAL A 219 9.13 -15.43 24.68
C VAL A 219 7.75 -15.55 24.02
N ARG A 220 7.13 -14.41 23.68
CA ARG A 220 5.81 -14.31 23.06
C ARG A 220 5.87 -14.06 21.55
N GLN A 221 6.99 -14.43 20.90
CA GLN A 221 7.13 -14.34 19.44
C GLN A 221 6.05 -15.13 18.68
N HIS A 222 5.54 -16.24 19.25
CA HIS A 222 4.43 -16.98 18.64
C HIS A 222 3.15 -16.12 18.49
N ASP A 223 2.88 -15.21 19.43
CA ASP A 223 1.73 -14.28 19.34
C ASP A 223 1.88 -13.32 18.16
N VAL A 224 3.11 -12.89 17.86
CA VAL A 224 3.43 -12.06 16.69
C VAL A 224 3.10 -12.82 15.42
N ALA A 225 3.51 -14.09 15.33
CA ALA A 225 3.27 -14.93 14.16
C ALA A 225 1.77 -15.13 13.89
N VAL A 226 0.98 -15.40 14.94
CA VAL A 226 -0.49 -15.50 14.83
C VAL A 226 -1.08 -14.18 14.35
N THR A 227 -0.66 -13.06 14.95
CA THR A 227 -1.12 -11.72 14.59
C THR A 227 -0.83 -11.37 13.12
N VAL A 228 0.38 -11.65 12.65
CA VAL A 228 0.78 -11.41 11.25
C VAL A 228 0.01 -12.30 10.29
N THR A 229 -0.28 -13.55 10.66
CA THR A 229 -1.14 -14.45 9.85
C THR A 229 -2.56 -13.88 9.74
N SER A 230 -3.18 -13.46 10.84
CA SER A 230 -4.50 -12.82 10.83
C SER A 230 -4.52 -11.50 10.05
N PHE A 231 -3.41 -10.76 10.07
CA PHE A 231 -3.24 -9.58 9.22
C PHE A 231 -3.27 -9.93 7.74
N TRP A 232 -2.50 -10.92 7.31
CA TRP A 232 -2.48 -11.34 5.90
C TRP A 232 -3.84 -11.86 5.42
N GLN A 233 -4.56 -12.59 6.28
CA GLN A 233 -5.94 -13.02 6.00
C GLN A 233 -6.90 -11.83 5.78
N ALA A 234 -6.78 -10.78 6.61
CA ALA A 234 -7.59 -9.57 6.45
C ALA A 234 -7.24 -8.80 5.17
N VAL A 235 -5.96 -8.67 4.84
CA VAL A 235 -5.49 -8.07 3.59
C VAL A 235 -6.01 -8.86 2.39
N HIS A 236 -5.89 -10.18 2.42
CA HIS A 236 -6.35 -11.05 1.33
C HIS A 236 -7.85 -10.88 1.08
N LYS A 237 -8.66 -11.02 2.13
CA LYS A 237 -10.11 -10.84 2.07
C LYS A 237 -10.48 -9.46 1.53
N PHE A 238 -9.77 -8.42 1.96
CA PHE A 238 -10.03 -7.06 1.48
C PHE A 238 -9.71 -6.91 -0.01
N LEU A 239 -8.56 -7.42 -0.45
CA LEU A 239 -8.11 -7.36 -1.85
C LEU A 239 -9.06 -8.10 -2.79
N LEU A 240 -9.51 -9.31 -2.44
CA LEU A 240 -10.44 -10.08 -3.27
C LEU A 240 -11.76 -9.34 -3.51
N VAL A 241 -12.25 -8.60 -2.53
CA VAL A 241 -13.53 -7.87 -2.62
C VAL A 241 -13.37 -6.52 -3.32
N HIS A 242 -12.37 -5.73 -2.94
CA HIS A 242 -12.29 -4.33 -3.33
C HIS A 242 -11.26 -4.05 -4.44
N LYS A 243 -10.24 -4.91 -4.59
CA LYS A 243 -9.10 -4.69 -5.47
C LYS A 243 -8.58 -5.99 -6.12
N PRO A 244 -9.45 -6.78 -6.79
CA PRO A 244 -9.06 -8.07 -7.36
C PRO A 244 -7.98 -7.95 -8.44
N HIS A 245 -7.89 -6.79 -9.10
CA HIS A 245 -6.87 -6.50 -10.13
C HIS A 245 -5.42 -6.46 -9.59
N LEU A 246 -5.22 -6.40 -8.26
CA LEU A 246 -3.91 -6.41 -7.63
C LEU A 246 -3.43 -7.81 -7.25
N VAL A 247 -4.31 -8.81 -7.34
CA VAL A 247 -4.01 -10.21 -6.98
C VAL A 247 -3.78 -11.00 -8.25
N SER A 248 -2.64 -11.68 -8.33
CA SER A 248 -2.33 -12.62 -9.39
C SER A 248 -2.72 -14.02 -8.93
N ARG A 249 -3.60 -14.71 -9.67
CA ARG A 249 -3.93 -16.10 -9.36
C ARG A 249 -2.91 -17.03 -10.01
N PRO A 250 -2.61 -18.19 -9.39
CA PRO A 250 -1.85 -19.22 -10.06
C PRO A 250 -2.66 -19.64 -11.30
N GLU A 251 -2.02 -19.60 -12.46
CA GLU A 251 -2.62 -20.16 -13.67
C GLU A 251 -2.75 -21.66 -13.43
N LEU A 252 -3.99 -22.14 -13.30
CA LEU A 252 -4.25 -23.57 -13.25
C LEU A 252 -3.83 -24.13 -14.60
N ASP A 253 -2.67 -24.79 -14.62
CA ASP A 253 -2.15 -25.45 -15.81
C ASP A 253 -3.19 -26.43 -16.35
N GLN A 254 -3.80 -26.07 -17.49
CA GLN A 254 -4.84 -26.84 -18.16
C GLN A 254 -4.38 -28.25 -18.54
N SER A 255 -3.06 -28.52 -18.51
CA SER A 255 -2.46 -29.85 -18.66
C SER A 255 -2.97 -30.88 -17.65
N SER A 256 -3.38 -30.44 -16.45
CA SER A 256 -3.88 -31.31 -15.38
C SER A 256 -5.35 -31.71 -15.55
N LEU A 257 -6.15 -30.93 -16.29
CA LEU A 257 -7.56 -31.22 -16.56
C LEU A 257 -7.75 -32.20 -17.73
N GLY A 258 -6.75 -32.35 -18.60
CA GLY A 258 -6.75 -33.32 -19.70
C GLY A 258 -6.72 -34.79 -19.25
N PHE A 259 -6.21 -35.08 -18.04
CA PHE A 259 -6.12 -36.46 -17.54
C PHE A 259 -7.42 -36.96 -16.89
N LEU A 260 -8.28 -36.08 -16.38
CA LEU A 260 -9.56 -36.48 -15.80
C LEU A 260 -10.68 -36.59 -16.84
N ALA A 261 -10.60 -35.86 -17.95
CA ALA A 261 -11.56 -35.98 -19.06
C ALA A 261 -11.39 -37.29 -19.87
N SER A 262 -10.21 -37.93 -19.82
CA SER A 262 -9.94 -39.17 -20.56
C SER A 262 -10.52 -40.44 -19.92
N LEU A 263 -10.97 -40.40 -18.67
CA LEU A 263 -11.56 -41.56 -17.99
C LEU A 263 -13.08 -41.66 -18.14
N ALA A 264 -13.75 -40.64 -18.70
CA ALA A 264 -15.20 -40.59 -18.84
C ALA A 264 -15.73 -41.04 -20.22
N THR A 265 -14.88 -41.57 -21.10
CA THR A 265 -15.33 -42.15 -22.38
C THR A 265 -15.06 -43.66 -22.42
N CYS A 266 -15.71 -44.42 -21.53
CA CYS A 266 -15.91 -45.84 -21.77
C CYS A 266 -16.94 -45.98 -22.90
N ALA A 267 -16.47 -46.34 -24.09
CA ALA A 267 -17.32 -46.68 -25.22
C ALA A 267 -18.27 -47.84 -24.86
N PRO A 268 -19.57 -47.78 -25.21
CA PRO A 268 -20.44 -48.93 -25.07
C PRO A 268 -20.03 -50.00 -26.10
N SER A 269 -19.57 -51.14 -25.60
CA SER A 269 -19.29 -52.32 -26.44
C SER A 269 -20.62 -52.88 -26.98
N MET A 270 -20.78 -52.87 -28.29
CA MET A 270 -21.98 -53.32 -28.99
C MET A 270 -22.03 -54.86 -29.01
N VAL A 271 -22.86 -55.46 -28.14
CA VAL A 271 -23.24 -56.88 -28.27
C VAL A 271 -24.43 -56.96 -29.22
N ARG A 272 -24.26 -57.72 -30.31
CA ARG A 272 -25.27 -57.95 -31.34
C ARG A 272 -26.17 -59.10 -30.88
N THR A 273 -27.40 -58.82 -30.46
CA THR A 273 -28.44 -59.84 -30.26
C THR A 273 -29.55 -59.69 -31.30
N HIS A 274 -30.04 -60.83 -31.75
CA HIS A 274 -30.91 -61.01 -32.90
C HIS A 274 -32.38 -61.01 -32.46
N ALA A 275 -32.99 -59.83 -32.29
CA ALA A 275 -34.44 -59.61 -32.35
C ALA A 275 -34.72 -58.13 -32.10
N GLY A 276 -35.50 -57.50 -32.97
CA GLY A 276 -35.76 -56.06 -32.93
C GLY A 276 -36.52 -55.63 -31.69
N MET A 277 -35.85 -54.90 -30.80
CA MET A 277 -36.41 -53.88 -29.90
C MET A 277 -35.22 -53.15 -29.24
N ARG A 278 -35.13 -51.83 -29.45
CA ARG A 278 -34.05 -50.99 -28.90
C ARG A 278 -34.47 -50.41 -27.55
N THR A 279 -33.91 -50.92 -26.45
CA THR A 279 -34.01 -50.29 -25.12
C THR A 279 -32.61 -49.86 -24.70
N TRP A 280 -32.43 -48.58 -24.37
CA TRP A 280 -31.18 -48.04 -23.85
C TRP A 280 -31.10 -48.30 -22.35
N VAL A 281 -30.10 -49.07 -21.90
CA VAL A 281 -29.74 -49.14 -20.47
C VAL A 281 -28.54 -48.22 -20.27
N ALA A 282 -28.77 -47.07 -19.63
CA ALA A 282 -27.70 -46.20 -19.18
C ALA A 282 -27.08 -46.80 -17.90
N VAL A 283 -25.83 -47.25 -17.96
CA VAL A 283 -25.05 -47.52 -16.75
C VAL A 283 -24.47 -46.19 -16.28
N ALA A 284 -25.17 -45.54 -15.35
CA ALA A 284 -24.65 -44.38 -14.63
C ALA A 284 -23.64 -44.87 -13.59
N VAL A 285 -22.36 -44.54 -13.76
CA VAL A 285 -21.37 -44.65 -12.68
C VAL A 285 -21.63 -43.49 -11.73
N GLN A 286 -22.32 -43.78 -10.63
CA GLN A 286 -22.65 -42.81 -9.60
C GLN A 286 -21.39 -42.53 -8.77
N PHE A 287 -20.72 -41.41 -9.02
CA PHE A 287 -19.79 -40.84 -8.05
C PHE A 287 -20.62 -40.21 -6.93
N SER A 288 -20.73 -40.91 -5.81
CA SER A 288 -21.26 -40.35 -4.56
C SER A 288 -20.36 -39.22 -4.10
N PHE A 289 -20.79 -37.98 -4.33
CA PHE A 289 -20.35 -36.83 -3.55
C PHE A 289 -21.25 -36.74 -2.33
N ASP A 290 -20.68 -37.03 -1.16
CA ASP A 290 -21.32 -36.85 0.15
C ASP A 290 -21.61 -35.36 0.38
N PRO A 291 -22.88 -34.92 0.50
CA PRO A 291 -23.22 -33.53 0.76
C PRO A 291 -23.72 -33.39 2.20
N LEU A 292 -22.82 -33.51 3.19
CA LEU A 292 -23.15 -33.24 4.58
C LEU A 292 -21.98 -32.57 5.31
N LEU A 293 -22.01 -31.23 5.37
CA LEU A 293 -21.95 -30.45 6.62
C LEU A 293 -21.83 -28.95 6.29
N ALA A 294 -22.96 -28.38 5.89
CA ALA A 294 -23.24 -26.96 6.04
C ALA A 294 -24.64 -26.82 6.62
N LEU A 295 -24.75 -26.72 7.96
CA LEU A 295 -25.91 -26.15 8.63
C LEU A 295 -25.40 -25.34 9.83
N SER A 296 -25.54 -24.02 9.69
CA SER A 296 -25.40 -23.00 10.72
C SER A 296 -26.72 -22.94 11.55
N PRO A 297 -27.00 -21.86 12.30
CA PRO A 297 -26.79 -21.65 13.73
C PRO A 297 -28.09 -21.75 14.55
N ARG A 298 -28.02 -21.97 15.87
CA ARG A 298 -29.14 -21.63 16.77
C ARG A 298 -28.68 -20.93 18.04
N VAL A 299 -29.13 -19.69 18.10
CA VAL A 299 -29.32 -18.78 19.23
C VAL A 299 -29.94 -19.51 20.43
N HIS A 300 -29.45 -19.24 21.63
CA HIS A 300 -30.21 -19.38 22.87
C HIS A 300 -30.02 -18.11 23.71
N CYS A 301 -31.12 -17.37 23.89
CA CYS A 301 -31.33 -16.42 24.96
C CYS A 301 -32.76 -16.60 25.48
N ALA A 302 -32.85 -16.83 26.79
CA ALA A 302 -33.96 -16.60 27.74
C ALA A 302 -35.35 -17.22 27.49
N LEU A 303 -35.77 -18.06 28.44
CA LEU A 303 -36.59 -17.65 29.60
C LEU A 303 -36.13 -18.41 30.85
#